data_AF-A0A954CDF7-F1
#
_entry.id   AF-A0A954CDF7-F1
#
_cell.length_a   1.000
_cell.length_b   1.000
_cell.length_c   1.000
_cell.angle_alpha   90.00
_cell.angle_beta   90.00
_cell.angle_gamma   90.00
#
_symmetry.space_group_name_H-M   'P 1'
#
loop_
_entity.id
_entity.type
_entity.pdbx_description
1 polymer ?
#
loop_
_entity_poly.entity_id
_entity_poly.type
_entity_poly.pdbx_seq_one_letter_code
_entity_poly.pdbx_strand_id
1 'polypeptide(L)' 'DIPGIGPKRKKALLHHFGSAKAVSAASVEDLQAVDGISRTVAEAIHAHFRTHG' A
#
# COMPACT_ATOMS: atom_id res chain seq x y z
N ASP A 1 -1.73 -0.85 -12.11
CA ASP A 1 -0.47 -0.20 -11.71
C ASP A 1 -0.82 1.02 -10.88
N ILE A 2 -0.19 1.22 -9.70
CA ILE A 2 -0.56 2.34 -8.80
C ILE A 2 0.33 3.54 -9.17
N PRO A 3 -0.22 4.65 -9.70
CA PRO A 3 0.57 5.82 -10.07
C PRO A 3 1.35 6.36 -8.86
N GLY A 4 2.66 6.57 -9.02
CA GLY A 4 3.53 7.06 -7.93
C GLY A 4 4.08 5.99 -6.99
N ILE A 5 3.72 4.71 -7.18
CA ILE A 5 4.27 3.59 -6.41
C ILE A 5 5.15 2.71 -7.28
N GLY A 6 6.45 2.99 -7.19
CA GLY A 6 7.48 2.17 -7.79
C GLY A 6 7.56 0.75 -7.19
N PRO A 7 8.27 -0.15 -7.87
CA PRO A 7 8.38 -1.56 -7.48
C PRO A 7 8.96 -1.76 -6.07
N LYS A 8 9.84 -0.86 -5.60
CA LYS A 8 10.42 -0.91 -4.25
C LYS A 8 9.35 -0.83 -3.15
N ARG A 9 8.41 0.11 -3.27
CA ARG A 9 7.33 0.31 -2.31
C ARG A 9 6.33 -0.84 -2.34
N LYS A 10 5.94 -1.32 -3.54
CA LYS A 10 5.13 -2.53 -3.69
C LYS A 10 5.77 -3.73 -2.99
N LYS A 11 7.07 -3.95 -3.19
CA LYS A 11 7.80 -5.06 -2.54
C LYS A 11 7.84 -4.89 -1.02
N ALA A 12 8.06 -3.68 -0.51
CA ALA A 12 8.04 -3.41 0.93
C ALA A 12 6.67 -3.71 1.56
N LEU A 13 5.59 -3.29 0.89
CA LEU A 13 4.21 -3.61 1.30
C LEU A 13 3.97 -5.12 1.31
N LEU A 14 4.33 -5.82 0.23
CA LEU A 14 4.19 -7.28 0.16
C LEU A 14 5.05 -8.00 1.21
N HIS A 15 6.23 -7.48 1.54
CA HIS A 15 7.08 -8.04 2.59
C HIS A 15 6.50 -7.80 3.99
N HIS A 16 5.88 -6.64 4.23
CA HIS A 16 5.29 -6.30 5.52
C HIS A 16 3.96 -7.03 5.76
N PHE A 17 3.08 -7.05 4.76
CA PHE A 17 1.73 -7.62 4.86
C PHE A 17 1.60 -9.05 4.35
N GLY A 18 2.62 -9.57 3.65
CA GLY A 18 2.68 -10.93 3.11
C GLY A 18 1.91 -11.16 1.80
N SER A 19 0.82 -10.43 1.54
CA SER A 19 0.03 -10.61 0.31
C SER A 19 -0.68 -9.33 -0.13
N ALA A 20 -1.00 -9.23 -1.43
CA ALA A 20 -1.75 -8.10 -1.97
C ALA A 20 -3.14 -7.95 -1.31
N LYS A 21 -3.76 -9.07 -0.91
CA LYS A 21 -5.04 -9.08 -0.18
C LYS A 21 -4.92 -8.47 1.22
N ALA A 22 -3.82 -8.76 1.92
CA ALA A 22 -3.53 -8.15 3.21
C ALA A 22 -3.24 -6.64 3.05
N VAL A 23 -2.51 -6.24 2.00
CA VAL A 23 -2.29 -4.81 1.67
C VAL A 23 -3.62 -4.09 1.38
N SER A 24 -4.56 -4.73 0.66
CA SER A 24 -5.87 -4.13 0.38
C SER A 24 -6.78 -4.02 1.61
N ALA A 25 -6.57 -4.87 2.61
CA ALA A 25 -7.31 -4.86 3.88
C ALA A 25 -6.65 -3.98 4.96
N ALA A 26 -5.40 -3.54 4.73
CA ALA A 26 -4.64 -2.73 5.67
C ALA A 26 -5.20 -1.31 5.76
N SER A 27 -5.12 -0.73 6.96
CA SER A 27 -5.54 0.66 7.21
C SER A 27 -4.49 1.64 6.67
N VAL A 28 -4.89 2.90 6.47
CA VAL A 28 -3.96 3.97 6.05
C VAL A 28 -2.82 4.15 7.06
N GLU A 29 -3.04 3.90 8.36
CA GLU A 29 -1.99 3.94 9.38
C GLU A 29 -1.02 2.74 9.25
N ASP A 30 -1.53 1.54 9.04
CA ASP A 30 -0.69 0.34 8.84
C ASP A 30 0.20 0.50 7.60
N LEU A 31 -0.37 1.03 6.52
CA LEU A 31 0.38 1.30 5.30
C LEU A 31 1.51 2.32 5.53
N GLN A 32 1.30 3.31 6.40
CA GLN A 32 2.33 4.29 6.80
C GLN A 32 3.42 3.69 7.70
N ALA A 33 3.15 2.58 8.40
CA ALA A 33 4.16 1.89 9.19
C ALA A 33 5.24 1.21 8.31
N VAL A 34 4.98 1.08 7.01
CA VAL A 34 5.95 0.53 6.05
C VAL A 34 6.97 1.59 5.66
N ASP A 35 8.24 1.24 5.79
CA ASP A 35 9.35 2.14 5.46
C ASP A 35 9.28 2.64 4.00
N GLY A 36 9.36 3.96 3.83
CA GLY A 36 9.25 4.63 2.54
C GLY A 36 7.82 4.84 2.02
N ILE A 37 6.79 4.59 2.83
CA ILE A 37 5.40 4.95 2.55
C ILE A 37 5.02 6.22 3.35
N SER A 38 4.72 7.29 2.64
CA SER A 38 4.14 8.49 3.25
C SER A 38 2.62 8.39 3.31
N ARG A 39 1.99 9.25 4.12
CA ARG A 39 0.52 9.36 4.21
C ARG A 39 -0.16 9.46 2.85
N THR A 40 0.31 10.33 1.95
CA THR A 40 -0.26 10.49 0.60
C THR A 40 -0.20 9.20 -0.21
N VAL A 41 0.89 8.44 -0.06
CA VAL A 41 1.09 7.16 -0.76
C VAL A 41 0.18 6.09 -0.15
N ALA A 42 0.07 6.03 1.17
CA ALA A 42 -0.85 5.13 1.87
C ALA A 42 -2.31 5.37 1.49
N GLU A 43 -2.73 6.64 1.45
CA GLU A 43 -4.06 7.04 1.01
C GLU A 43 -4.33 6.62 -0.44
N ALA A 44 -3.35 6.82 -1.35
CA ALA A 44 -3.46 6.40 -2.74
C ALA A 44 -3.57 4.87 -2.90
N ILE A 45 -2.79 4.09 -2.12
CA ILE A 45 -2.89 2.62 -2.10
C ILE A 45 -4.27 2.19 -1.65
N HIS A 46 -4.69 2.70 -0.51
CA HIS A 46 -5.95 2.34 0.13
C HIS A 46 -7.15 2.71 -0.76
N ALA A 47 -7.13 3.89 -1.38
CA ALA A 47 -8.13 4.30 -2.35
C ALA A 47 -8.12 3.40 -3.60
N HIS A 48 -6.94 3.08 -4.14
CA HIS A 48 -6.82 2.22 -5.33
C HIS A 48 -7.47 0.86 -5.13
N PHE A 49 -7.19 0.21 -4.00
CA PHE A 49 -7.74 -1.11 -3.67
C PHE A 49 -9.23 -1.09 -3.34
N ARG A 50 -9.78 0.02 -2.85
CA ARG A 50 -11.22 0.16 -2.57
C ARG A 50 -12.05 0.47 -3.82
N THR A 51 -11.46 1.13 -4.81
CA THR A 51 -12.15 1.46 -6.08
C THR A 51 -12.11 0.31 -7.09
N HIS A 52 -11.15 -0.63 -6.97
CA HIS A 52 -10.99 -1.77 -7.88
C HIS A 52 -11.31 -3.13 -7.21
N GLY A 53 -12.12 -3.12 -6.16
CA GLY A 53 -12.58 -4.32 -5.44
C GLY A 53 -13.80 -4.97 -6.08
#